data_AF-A0A2P6PFH1-F1
#
_entry.id   AF-A0A2P6PFH1-F1
#
_cell.length_a   1.000
_cell.length_b   1.000
_cell.length_c   1.000
_cell.angle_alpha   90.00
_cell.angle_beta   90.00
_cell.angle_gamma   90.00
#
_symmetry.space_group_name_H-M   'P 1'
#
loop_
_entity.id
_entity.type
_entity.pdbx_description
1 polymer ?
#
loop_
_entity_poly.entity_id
_entity_poly.type
_entity_poly.pdbx_seq_one_letter_code
_entity_poly.pdbx_strand_id
1 'polypeptide(L)'
;MLIDGIVELMEKMIMFKVHVRDVKSTLDCLKPVIQEITEYSEVLKNQPMEEEQALQHLKSQIEEGAILVQKCSKVGAWSFRKKYKYSNQLFQLDQSLHTLLQLLEQQKARDVWETLVTVRKIETVVQRIEGNVCAMQTSQSATY
;
A
#
# COMPACT_ATOMS: atom_id res chain seq x y z
N MET A 1 -5.53 13.91 -7.64
CA MET A 1 -4.80 12.73 -8.17
C MET A 1 -5.64 12.02 -9.23
N LEU A 2 -5.04 11.11 -10.03
CA LEU A 2 -5.76 10.23 -10.96
C LEU A 2 -6.93 9.50 -10.27
N ILE A 3 -6.73 9.07 -9.01
CA ILE A 3 -7.75 8.40 -8.18
C ILE A 3 -8.98 9.30 -7.96
N ASP A 4 -8.79 10.57 -7.63
CA ASP A 4 -9.93 11.49 -7.35
C ASP A 4 -10.80 11.70 -8.59
N GLY A 5 -10.17 11.87 -9.76
CA GLY A 5 -10.89 11.98 -11.03
C GLY A 5 -11.66 10.71 -11.39
N ILE A 6 -11.13 9.53 -11.05
CA ILE A 6 -11.85 8.26 -11.22
C ILE A 6 -13.07 8.20 -10.29
N VAL A 7 -12.91 8.59 -9.02
CA VAL A 7 -13.99 8.61 -8.03
C VAL A 7 -15.14 9.53 -8.48
N GLU A 8 -14.83 10.72 -8.99
CA GLU A 8 -15.85 11.64 -9.53
C GLU A 8 -16.61 11.07 -10.74
N LEU A 9 -15.91 10.34 -11.63
CA LEU A 9 -16.56 9.67 -12.76
C LEU A 9 -17.46 8.53 -12.29
N MET A 10 -17.00 7.78 -11.29
CA MET A 10 -17.72 6.67 -10.69
C MET A 10 -19.05 7.10 -10.04
N GLU A 11 -19.11 8.27 -9.41
CA GLU A 11 -20.34 8.79 -8.81
C GLU A 11 -21.48 8.99 -9.81
N LYS A 12 -21.15 9.16 -11.10
CA LYS A 12 -22.13 9.32 -12.19
C LYS A 12 -22.68 7.97 -12.69
N MET A 13 -22.12 6.85 -12.26
CA MET A 13 -22.39 5.51 -12.79
C MET A 13 -23.44 4.74 -11.99
N ILE A 14 -24.65 5.33 -11.90
CA ILE A 14 -25.75 4.83 -11.07
C ILE A 14 -26.10 3.35 -11.36
N MET A 15 -25.95 2.92 -12.61
CA MET A 15 -26.27 1.54 -13.03
C MET A 15 -25.29 0.47 -12.52
N PHE A 16 -24.11 0.87 -12.03
CA PHE A 16 -23.05 0.01 -11.48
C PHE A 16 -22.80 0.27 -9.99
N LYS A 17 -23.77 0.86 -9.28
CA LYS A 17 -23.62 1.41 -7.91
C LYS A 17 -22.92 0.48 -6.90
N VAL A 18 -23.17 -0.83 -6.95
CA VAL A 18 -22.52 -1.78 -6.03
C VAL A 18 -21.03 -1.85 -6.31
N HIS A 19 -20.64 -2.19 -7.54
CA HIS A 19 -19.23 -2.36 -7.89
C HIS A 19 -18.45 -1.04 -7.81
N VAL A 20 -19.12 0.07 -8.13
CA VAL A 20 -18.56 1.40 -7.95
C VAL A 20 -18.23 1.68 -6.48
N ARG A 21 -19.12 1.29 -5.56
CA ARG A 21 -18.89 1.46 -4.13
C ARG A 21 -17.69 0.64 -3.66
N ASP A 22 -17.63 -0.61 -4.10
CA ASP A 22 -16.58 -1.55 -3.68
C ASP A 22 -15.20 -1.04 -4.14
N VAL A 23 -15.07 -0.73 -5.43
CA VAL A 23 -13.82 -0.16 -5.98
C VAL A 23 -13.44 1.16 -5.30
N LYS A 24 -14.42 2.05 -5.04
CA LYS A 24 -14.16 3.32 -4.33
C LYS A 24 -13.61 3.06 -2.92
N SER A 25 -14.22 2.13 -2.19
CA SER A 25 -13.75 1.74 -0.86
C SER A 25 -12.31 1.22 -0.90
N THR A 26 -11.99 0.37 -1.86
CA THR A 26 -10.63 -0.16 -2.03
C THR A 26 -9.63 0.95 -2.37
N LEU A 27 -10.00 1.88 -3.25
CA LEU A 27 -9.17 3.04 -3.60
C LEU A 27 -8.95 3.99 -2.42
N ASP A 28 -9.97 4.23 -1.59
CA ASP A 28 -9.86 5.08 -0.40
C ASP A 28 -8.90 4.46 0.64
N CYS A 29 -8.85 3.14 0.77
CA CYS A 29 -7.86 2.44 1.60
C CYS A 29 -6.44 2.48 1.00
N LEU A 30 -6.31 2.47 -0.33
CA LEU A 30 -5.00 2.49 -1.01
C LEU A 30 -4.33 3.87 -0.98
N LYS A 31 -5.11 4.96 -0.96
CA LYS A 31 -4.58 6.34 -0.90
C LYS A 31 -3.52 6.55 0.20
N PRO A 32 -3.80 6.27 1.48
CA PRO A 32 -2.81 6.47 2.54
C PRO A 32 -1.58 5.55 2.36
N VAL A 33 -1.76 4.31 1.88
CA VAL A 33 -0.65 3.38 1.64
C VAL A 33 0.30 3.89 0.56
N ILE A 34 -0.25 4.43 -0.55
CA ILE A 34 0.56 5.04 -1.61
C ILE A 34 1.38 6.22 -1.07
N GLN A 35 0.75 7.05 -0.25
CA GLN A 35 1.41 8.21 0.33
C GLN A 35 2.56 7.79 1.24
N GLU A 36 2.34 6.83 2.15
CA GLU A 36 3.38 6.30 3.03
C GLU A 36 4.58 5.78 2.23
N ILE A 37 4.35 4.89 1.24
CA ILE A 37 5.46 4.31 0.45
C ILE A 37 6.21 5.40 -0.32
N THR A 38 5.50 6.40 -0.86
CA THR A 38 6.14 7.52 -1.56
C THR A 38 7.02 8.35 -0.62
N GLU A 39 6.55 8.64 0.60
CA GLU A 39 7.32 9.36 1.62
C GLU A 39 8.54 8.54 2.06
N TYR A 40 8.39 7.23 2.26
CA TYR A 40 9.50 6.33 2.59
C TYR A 40 10.55 6.25 1.46
N SER A 41 10.12 6.12 0.21
CA SER A 41 11.05 6.03 -0.93
C SER A 41 11.82 7.33 -1.14
N GLU A 42 11.22 8.50 -0.85
CA GLU A 42 11.91 9.78 -0.87
C GLU A 42 13.00 9.91 0.22
N VAL A 43 12.81 9.28 1.38
CA VAL A 43 13.80 9.22 2.45
C VAL A 43 14.92 8.24 2.10
N LEU A 44 14.58 7.12 1.45
CA LEU A 44 15.48 5.99 1.17
C LEU A 44 16.03 5.99 -0.27
N LYS A 45 16.09 7.17 -0.92
CA LYS A 45 16.35 7.48 -2.35
C LYS A 45 17.36 6.64 -3.18
N ASN A 46 18.12 5.74 -2.58
CA ASN A 46 19.12 4.89 -3.23
C ASN A 46 18.88 3.38 -3.04
N GLN A 47 17.74 2.95 -2.49
CA GLN A 47 17.42 1.53 -2.30
C GLN A 47 16.24 1.09 -3.17
N PRO A 48 16.42 0.13 -4.09
CA PRO A 48 15.29 -0.49 -4.77
C PRO A 48 14.47 -1.28 -3.74
N MET A 49 13.23 -0.85 -3.53
CA MET A 49 12.28 -1.54 -2.66
C MET A 49 11.30 -2.35 -3.52
N GLU A 50 10.97 -3.56 -3.10
CA GLU A 50 9.90 -4.37 -3.72
C GLU A 50 8.56 -3.60 -3.75
N GLU A 51 8.35 -2.72 -2.77
CA GLU A 51 7.20 -1.82 -2.68
C GLU A 51 7.10 -0.83 -3.85
N GLU A 52 8.22 -0.39 -4.43
CA GLU A 52 8.20 0.50 -5.60
C GLU A 52 7.68 -0.25 -6.83
N GLN A 53 8.04 -1.52 -7.01
CA GLN A 53 7.48 -2.35 -8.09
C GLN A 53 5.97 -2.57 -7.89
N ALA A 54 5.55 -2.83 -6.64
CA ALA A 54 4.14 -2.93 -6.30
C ALA A 54 3.38 -1.62 -6.56
N LEU A 55 3.99 -0.45 -6.31
CA LEU A 55 3.44 0.85 -6.66
C LEU A 55 3.31 1.08 -8.17
N GLN A 56 4.30 0.66 -8.97
CA GLN A 56 4.20 0.75 -10.42
C GLN A 56 3.07 -0.14 -10.96
N HIS A 57 2.94 -1.35 -10.43
CA HIS A 57 1.82 -2.23 -10.74
C HIS A 57 0.46 -1.62 -10.32
N LEU A 58 0.40 -1.01 -9.13
CA LEU A 58 -0.79 -0.31 -8.64
C LEU A 58 -1.20 0.85 -9.57
N LYS A 59 -0.24 1.68 -9.98
CA LYS A 59 -0.48 2.79 -10.92
C LYS A 59 -1.09 2.27 -12.23
N SER A 60 -0.53 1.19 -12.79
CA SER A 60 -1.05 0.56 -14.00
C SER A 60 -2.50 0.05 -13.82
N GLN A 61 -2.82 -0.62 -12.70
CA GLN A 61 -4.18 -1.08 -12.39
C GLN A 61 -5.16 0.10 -12.26
N ILE A 62 -4.74 1.21 -11.63
CA ILE A 62 -5.57 2.42 -11.49
C ILE A 62 -5.82 3.06 -12.87
N GLU A 63 -4.81 3.15 -13.73
CA GLU A 63 -4.94 3.68 -15.10
C GLU A 63 -5.89 2.83 -15.96
N GLU A 64 -5.73 1.50 -15.92
CA GLU A 64 -6.65 0.58 -16.59
C GLU A 64 -8.08 0.71 -16.06
N GLY A 65 -8.22 0.85 -14.73
CA GLY A 65 -9.48 1.13 -14.07
C GLY A 65 -10.13 2.43 -14.52
N ALA A 66 -9.34 3.50 -14.71
CA ALA A 66 -9.83 4.78 -15.23
C ALA A 66 -10.44 4.63 -16.63
N ILE A 67 -9.75 3.91 -17.51
CA ILE A 67 -10.22 3.62 -18.87
C ILE A 67 -11.52 2.80 -18.82
N LEU A 68 -11.59 1.82 -17.92
CA LEU A 68 -12.78 1.00 -17.73
C LEU A 68 -13.96 1.84 -17.25
N VAL A 69 -13.78 2.66 -16.22
CA VAL A 69 -14.79 3.58 -15.67
C VAL A 69 -15.30 4.53 -16.75
N GLN A 70 -14.40 5.10 -17.56
CA GLN A 70 -14.76 5.96 -18.69
C GLN A 70 -15.55 5.22 -19.79
N LYS A 71 -15.26 3.93 -20.04
CA LYS A 71 -16.05 3.11 -20.99
C LYS A 71 -17.44 2.83 -20.43
N CYS A 72 -17.52 2.51 -19.15
CA CYS A 72 -18.75 2.17 -18.46
C CYS A 72 -19.70 3.39 -18.35
N SER A 73 -19.18 4.61 -18.21
CA SER A 73 -20.01 5.84 -18.17
C SER A 73 -20.72 6.15 -19.50
N LYS A 74 -20.28 5.55 -20.60
CA LYS A 74 -20.87 5.69 -21.94
C LYS A 74 -21.93 4.62 -22.26
N VAL A 75 -22.21 3.73 -21.32
CA VAL A 75 -23.12 2.60 -21.53
C VAL A 75 -24.57 3.05 -21.35
N GLY A 76 -25.33 3.03 -22.45
CA GLY A 76 -26.77 3.26 -22.40
C GLY A 76 -27.52 2.15 -21.67
N ALA A 77 -28.63 2.51 -21.03
CA ALA A 77 -29.44 1.65 -20.15
C ALA A 77 -29.94 0.33 -20.81
N TRP A 78 -30.04 0.29 -22.14
CA TRP A 78 -30.64 -0.82 -22.88
C TRP A 78 -29.67 -1.95 -23.27
N SER A 79 -28.37 -1.83 -22.93
CA SER A 79 -27.35 -2.79 -23.38
C SER A 79 -26.99 -3.85 -22.33
N PHE A 80 -27.89 -4.82 -22.10
CA PHE A 80 -27.70 -5.90 -21.12
C PHE A 80 -26.37 -6.66 -21.24
N ARG A 81 -25.95 -7.01 -22.47
CA ARG A 81 -24.65 -7.67 -22.70
C ARG A 81 -23.46 -6.82 -22.25
N LYS A 82 -23.49 -5.52 -22.57
CA LYS A 82 -22.44 -4.60 -22.15
C LYS A 82 -22.44 -4.43 -20.63
N LYS A 83 -23.63 -4.33 -20.02
CA LYS A 83 -23.79 -4.25 -18.57
C LYS A 83 -23.14 -5.44 -17.87
N TYR A 84 -23.46 -6.67 -18.27
CA TYR A 84 -22.85 -7.87 -17.69
C TYR A 84 -21.32 -7.87 -17.85
N LYS A 85 -20.83 -7.58 -19.06
CA LYS A 85 -19.39 -7.50 -19.33
C LYS A 85 -18.69 -6.51 -18.41
N TYR A 86 -19.21 -5.29 -18.32
CA TYR A 86 -18.60 -4.22 -17.52
C TYR A 86 -18.73 -4.46 -16.02
N SER A 87 -19.82 -5.07 -15.56
CA SER A 87 -19.95 -5.53 -14.19
C SER A 87 -18.84 -6.51 -13.82
N ASN A 88 -18.63 -7.54 -14.65
CA ASN A 88 -17.56 -8.51 -14.43
C ASN A 88 -16.16 -7.85 -14.45
N GLN A 89 -15.93 -6.89 -15.35
CA GLN A 89 -14.65 -6.17 -15.41
C GLN A 89 -14.42 -5.28 -14.18
N LEU A 90 -15.44 -4.60 -13.67
CA LEU A 90 -15.33 -3.79 -12.45
C LEU A 90 -15.10 -4.68 -11.22
N PHE A 91 -15.74 -5.85 -11.16
CA PHE A 91 -15.48 -6.84 -10.12
C PHE A 91 -14.04 -7.36 -10.15
N GLN A 92 -13.52 -7.68 -11.33
CA GLN A 92 -12.13 -8.12 -11.49
C GLN A 92 -11.13 -7.03 -11.10
N LEU A 93 -11.42 -5.77 -11.44
CA LEU A 93 -10.62 -4.62 -11.01
C LEU A 93 -10.62 -4.47 -9.48
N ASP A 94 -11.78 -4.56 -8.83
CA ASP A 94 -11.85 -4.51 -7.37
C ASP A 94 -11.03 -5.63 -6.73
N GLN A 95 -11.16 -6.85 -7.26
CA GLN A 95 -10.42 -8.00 -6.76
C GLN A 95 -8.90 -7.83 -6.93
N SER A 96 -8.43 -7.29 -8.05
CA SER A 96 -7.00 -7.05 -8.28
C SER A 96 -6.45 -5.99 -7.34
N LEU A 97 -7.18 -4.88 -7.17
CA LEU A 97 -6.81 -3.80 -6.24
C LEU A 97 -6.82 -4.29 -4.79
N HIS A 98 -7.81 -5.08 -4.39
CA HIS A 98 -7.90 -5.64 -3.05
C HIS A 98 -6.75 -6.63 -2.75
N THR A 99 -6.42 -7.49 -3.71
CA THR A 99 -5.28 -8.42 -3.59
C THR A 99 -3.98 -7.65 -3.42
N LEU A 100 -3.80 -6.56 -4.16
CA LEU A 100 -2.61 -5.72 -4.06
C LEU A 100 -2.53 -4.99 -2.71
N LEU A 101 -3.65 -4.47 -2.21
CA LEU A 101 -3.73 -3.88 -0.87
C LEU A 101 -3.29 -4.90 0.20
N GLN A 102 -3.83 -6.12 0.15
CA GLN A 102 -3.47 -7.18 1.10
C GLN A 102 -1.97 -7.52 1.03
N LEU A 103 -1.39 -7.58 -0.17
CA LEU A 103 0.04 -7.86 -0.35
C LEU A 103 0.89 -6.76 0.30
N LEU A 104 0.54 -5.49 0.06
CA LEU A 104 1.24 -4.34 0.64
C LEU A 104 1.13 -4.32 2.17
N GLU A 105 -0.05 -4.57 2.73
CA GLU A 105 -0.24 -4.65 4.18
C GLU A 105 0.55 -5.80 4.81
N GLN A 106 0.59 -6.96 4.15
CA GLN A 106 1.38 -8.10 4.60
C GLN A 106 2.88 -7.81 4.57
N GLN A 107 3.37 -7.12 3.54
CA GLN A 107 4.77 -6.72 3.44
C GLN A 107 5.14 -5.77 4.57
N LYS A 108 4.35 -4.71 4.77
CA LYS A 108 4.53 -3.77 5.89
C LYS A 108 4.57 -4.50 7.24
N ALA A 109 3.69 -5.46 7.47
CA ALA A 109 3.71 -6.25 8.70
C ALA A 109 5.01 -7.04 8.88
N ARG A 110 5.53 -7.66 7.81
CA ARG A 110 6.81 -8.38 7.84
C ARG A 110 7.97 -7.44 8.18
N ASP A 111 8.02 -6.27 7.55
CA ASP A 111 9.11 -5.31 7.76
C ASP A 111 9.11 -4.76 9.18
N VAL A 112 7.92 -4.55 9.77
CA VAL A 112 7.78 -4.21 11.19
C VAL A 112 8.33 -5.31 12.10
N TRP A 113 8.01 -6.58 11.81
CA TRP A 113 8.53 -7.72 12.59
C TRP A 113 10.06 -7.85 12.48
N GLU A 114 10.62 -7.71 11.28
CA GLU A 114 12.07 -7.75 11.05
C GLU A 114 12.79 -6.59 11.77
N THR A 115 12.21 -5.39 11.70
CA THR A 115 12.69 -4.21 12.43
C THR A 115 12.70 -4.48 13.94
N LEU A 116 11.60 -5.01 14.50
CA LEU A 116 11.50 -5.32 15.93
C LEU A 116 12.54 -6.36 16.37
N VAL A 117 12.74 -7.42 15.59
CA VAL A 117 13.76 -8.43 15.85
C VAL A 117 15.15 -7.80 15.84
N THR A 118 15.43 -6.92 14.88
CA THR A 118 16.70 -6.22 14.76
C THR A 118 16.94 -5.29 15.95
N VAL A 119 15.93 -4.51 16.35
CA VAL A 119 15.99 -3.63 17.53
C VAL A 119 16.28 -4.40 18.81
N ARG A 120 15.64 -5.54 19.04
CA ARG A 120 15.91 -6.39 20.23
C ARG A 120 17.34 -6.94 20.26
N LYS A 121 17.89 -7.28 19.09
CA LYS A 121 19.30 -7.68 18.98
C LYS A 121 20.24 -6.53 19.33
N ILE A 122 19.94 -5.32 18.83
CA ILE A 122 20.70 -4.10 19.15
C ILE A 122 20.63 -3.81 20.65
N GLU A 123 19.44 -3.85 21.26
CA GLU A 123 19.25 -3.65 22.71
C GLU A 123 20.12 -4.59 23.54
N THR A 124 20.16 -5.88 23.16
CA THR A 124 21.01 -6.87 23.84
C THR A 124 22.51 -6.52 23.74
N VAL A 125 22.95 -6.04 22.58
CA VAL A 125 24.35 -5.62 22.38
C VAL A 125 24.65 -4.36 23.19
N VAL A 126 23.74 -3.39 23.23
CA VAL A 126 23.88 -2.16 24.02
C VAL A 126 24.01 -2.47 25.50
N GLN A 127 23.13 -3.32 26.06
CA GLN A 127 23.21 -3.74 27.48
C GLN A 127 24.57 -4.38 27.83
N ARG A 128 25.13 -5.19 26.92
CA ARG A 128 26.46 -5.78 27.12
C ARG A 128 27.56 -4.73 27.11
N ILE A 129 27.49 -3.76 26.20
CA ILE A 129 28.45 -2.65 26.13
C ILE A 129 28.38 -1.83 27.42
N GLU A 130 27.19 -1.46 27.88
CA GLU A 130 26.99 -0.71 29.12
C GLU A 130 27.56 -1.46 30.33
N GLY A 131 27.29 -2.76 30.44
CA GLY A 131 27.86 -3.60 31.50
C GLY A 131 29.40 -3.63 31.48
N ASN A 132 29.99 -3.78 30.30
CA ASN A 132 31.46 -3.79 30.15
C ASN A 132 32.09 -2.42 30.51
N VAL A 133 31.47 -1.32 30.08
CA VAL A 133 31.94 0.05 30.40
C VAL A 133 31.90 0.28 31.92
N CYS A 134 30.82 -0.14 32.59
CA CYS A 134 30.70 -0.01 34.04
C CYS A 134 31.81 -0.79 34.78
N ALA A 135 32.08 -2.03 34.36
CA ALA A 135 33.16 -2.84 34.94
C ALA A 135 34.56 -2.20 34.76
N MET A 136 34.83 -1.59 33.61
CA MET A 136 36.10 -0.87 33.36
C MET A 136 36.29 0.35 34.27
N GLN A 137 35.22 1.10 34.54
CA GLN A 137 35.30 2.28 35.43
C GLN A 137 35.53 1.89 36.89
N THR A 138 34.87 0.82 37.36
CA THR A 138 35.08 0.32 38.73
C THR A 138 36.48 -0.23 38.96
N SER A 139 37.08 -0.89 37.96
CA SER A 139 38.45 -1.42 38.07
C SER A 139 39.51 -0.32 38.07
N GLN A 140 39.31 0.78 37.34
CA GLN A 140 40.21 1.95 37.37
C GLN A 140 40.12 2.77 38.67
N SER A 141 38.95 2.79 39.31
CA SER A 141 38.72 3.52 40.58
C SER A 141 39.28 2.77 41.80
N ALA A 142 39.46 1.44 41.71
CA ALA A 142 40.01 0.62 42.78
C ALA A 142 41.55 0.58 42.80
N THR A 143 42.21 1.15 41.80
CA THR A 143 43.68 1.17 41.66
C THR A 143 44.34 2.47 42.16
N TYR A 144 43.58 3.37 42.80
CA TYR A 144 44.07 4.59 43.47
C TYR A 144 43.67 4.59 44.95
#